data_AF-A0A956PP77-F1
#
_entry.id   AF-A0A956PP77-F1
#
_cell.length_a   1.000
_cell.length_b   1.000
_cell.length_c   1.000
_cell.angle_alpha   90.00
_cell.angle_beta   90.00
_cell.angle_gamma   90.00
#
_symmetry.space_group_name_H-M   'P 1'
#
loop_
_entity.id
_entity.type
_entity.pdbx_description
1 polymer ?
#
loop_
_entity_poly.entity_id
_entity_poly.type
_entity_poly.pdbx_seq_one_letter_code
_entity_poly.pdbx_strand_id
1 'polypeptide(L)'
;MYNAVAPNPTRKLVDVLYERKQLESGLKIAVMGGGTGLSCLLRGLKPITSNLVAVVTVCDDGGSSGRLSKDLGVLPPGDIRNCLVA
;
A
#
# COMPACT_ATOMS: atom_id res chain seq x y z
N MET A 1 -15.92 6.71 -26.93
CA MET A 1 -14.86 5.69 -27.03
C MET A 1 -13.91 5.87 -25.86
N TYR A 2 -13.96 4.99 -24.85
CA TYR A 2 -13.04 5.07 -23.72
C TYR A 2 -11.70 4.43 -24.11
N ASN A 3 -10.68 5.25 -24.36
CA ASN A 3 -9.29 4.80 -24.55
C ASN A 3 -8.71 4.41 -23.18
N ALA A 4 -8.85 3.14 -22.81
CA ALA A 4 -8.11 2.58 -21.68
C ALA A 4 -6.77 2.03 -22.21
N VAL A 5 -5.66 2.68 -21.85
CA VAL A 5 -4.32 2.15 -22.10
C VAL A 5 -4.13 0.95 -21.19
N ALA A 6 -4.06 -0.25 -21.77
CA ALA A 6 -3.72 -1.45 -21.02
C ALA A 6 -2.25 -1.33 -20.54
N PRO A 7 -1.96 -1.52 -19.25
CA PRO A 7 -0.61 -1.40 -18.70
C PRO A 7 0.36 -2.47 -19.24
N ASN A 8 -0.13 -3.47 -19.97
CA ASN A 8 0.68 -4.50 -20.62
C ASN A 8 -0.03 -5.00 -21.90
N PRO A 9 0.58 -4.90 -23.10
CA PRO A 9 -0.09 -5.23 -24.38
C PRO A 9 -0.47 -6.71 -24.54
N THR A 10 0.07 -7.61 -23.72
CA THR A 10 -0.22 -9.06 -23.72
C THR A 10 -1.43 -9.46 -22.89
N ARG A 11 -1.93 -8.60 -21.98
CA ARG A 11 -3.03 -8.95 -21.07
C ARG A 11 -4.34 -8.43 -21.64
N LYS A 12 -5.35 -9.30 -21.84
CA LYS A 12 -6.63 -8.85 -22.37
C LYS A 12 -7.30 -7.95 -21.33
N LEU A 13 -7.87 -6.82 -21.78
CA LEU A 13 -8.57 -5.87 -20.90
C LEU A 13 -9.65 -6.54 -20.05
N VAL A 14 -10.34 -7.53 -20.61
CA VAL A 14 -11.38 -8.30 -19.92
C VAL A 14 -10.85 -9.05 -18.69
N ASP A 15 -9.62 -9.57 -18.76
CA ASP A 15 -9.01 -10.30 -17.64
C ASP A 15 -8.69 -9.34 -16.49
N VAL A 16 -8.19 -8.13 -16.82
CA VAL A 16 -7.89 -7.08 -15.84
C VAL A 16 -9.17 -6.59 -15.14
N LEU A 17 -10.27 -6.44 -15.88
CA LEU A 17 -11.57 -6.06 -15.30
C LEU A 17 -12.14 -7.16 -14.41
N TYR A 18 -12.00 -8.42 -14.83
CA TYR A 18 -12.45 -9.56 -14.05
C TYR A 18 -11.67 -9.70 -12.74
N GLU A 19 -10.34 -9.59 -12.78
CA GLU A 19 -9.47 -9.59 -11.59
C GLU A 19 -9.84 -8.47 -10.61
N ARG A 20 -10.03 -7.24 -11.11
CA ARG A 20 -10.44 -6.11 -10.26
C ARG A 20 -11.77 -6.37 -9.55
N LYS A 21 -12.78 -6.84 -10.29
CA LYS A 21 -14.10 -7.12 -9.73
C LYS A 21 -14.04 -8.19 -8.63
N GLN A 22 -13.18 -9.21 -8.80
CA GLN A 22 -12.97 -10.23 -7.77
C GLN A 22 -12.32 -9.64 -6.52
N LEU A 23 -11.26 -8.83 -6.67
CA LEU A 23 -10.59 -8.17 -5.55
C LEU A 23 -11.50 -7.19 -4.79
N GLU A 24 -12.37 -6.46 -5.51
CA GLU A 24 -13.36 -5.54 -4.93
C GLU A 24 -14.40 -6.26 -4.06
N SER A 25 -14.77 -7.48 -4.42
CA SER A 25 -15.62 -8.35 -3.60
C SER A 25 -14.89 -9.05 -2.45
N GLY A 26 -13.58 -8.84 -2.33
CA GLY A 26 -12.71 -9.47 -1.33
C GLY A 26 -12.98 -9.02 0.11
N LEU A 27 -12.38 -9.73 1.06
CA LEU A 27 -12.49 -9.46 2.50
C LEU A 27 -12.04 -8.03 2.85
N LYS A 28 -12.77 -7.37 3.76
CA LYS A 28 -12.36 -6.10 4.35
C LYS A 28 -11.39 -6.37 5.49
N ILE A 29 -10.15 -5.89 5.36
CA ILE A 29 -9.08 -6.16 6.34
C ILE A 29 -8.55 -4.84 6.85
N ALA A 30 -8.60 -4.66 8.18
CA ALA A 30 -7.92 -3.59 8.88
C ALA A 30 -6.63 -4.15 9.50
N VAL A 31 -5.51 -3.48 9.28
CA VAL A 31 -4.20 -3.83 9.81
C VAL A 31 -3.62 -2.63 10.55
N MET A 32 -2.95 -2.88 11.68
CA MET A 32 -2.32 -1.84 12.48
C MET A 32 -0.87 -2.23 12.79
N GLY A 33 0.06 -1.28 12.74
CA GLY A 33 1.47 -1.52 13.01
C GLY A 33 2.36 -0.44 12.41
N GLY A 34 3.66 -0.68 12.21
CA GLY A 34 4.57 0.30 11.61
C GLY A 34 5.73 -0.33 10.86
N GLY A 35 6.60 0.51 10.29
CA GLY A 35 7.86 0.10 9.67
C GLY A 35 7.71 -0.84 8.47
N THR A 36 8.78 -1.59 8.21
CA THR A 36 8.90 -2.49 7.05
C THR A 36 8.00 -3.72 7.16
N GLY A 37 7.72 -4.20 8.37
CA GLY A 37 6.85 -5.37 8.60
C GLY A 37 5.43 -5.17 8.07
N LEU A 38 4.83 -4.01 8.36
CA LEU A 38 3.50 -3.67 7.85
C LEU A 38 3.53 -3.53 6.32
N SER A 39 4.55 -2.89 5.75
CA SER A 39 4.67 -2.76 4.28
C SER A 39 4.82 -4.12 3.57
N CYS A 40 5.52 -5.08 4.18
CA CYS A 40 5.67 -6.43 3.64
C CYS A 40 4.34 -7.20 3.68
N LEU A 41 3.61 -7.08 4.80
CA LEU A 41 2.28 -7.67 4.95
C LEU A 41 1.29 -7.11 3.92
N LEU A 42 1.25 -5.78 3.75
CA LEU A 42 0.37 -5.14 2.77
C LEU A 42 0.67 -5.58 1.33
N ARG A 43 1.96 -5.72 0.96
CA ARG A 43 2.38 -6.28 -0.34
C ARG A 43 1.84 -7.68 -0.57
N GLY A 44 1.87 -8.53 0.47
CA GLY A 44 1.33 -9.90 0.40
C GLY A 44 -0.19 -9.96 0.35
N LEU A 45 -0.89 -8.98 0.93
CA LEU A 45 -2.36 -8.94 0.95
C LEU A 45 -2.98 -8.32 -0.31
N LYS A 46 -2.24 -7.47 -1.03
CA LYS A 46 -2.70 -6.76 -2.23
C LYS A 46 -3.25 -7.67 -3.36
N PRO A 47 -2.72 -8.88 -3.60
CA PRO A 47 -3.28 -9.82 -4.56
C PRO A 47 -4.53 -10.56 -4.09
N ILE A 48 -4.90 -10.44 -2.80
CA ILE A 48 -5.99 -11.20 -2.17
C ILE A 48 -7.26 -10.35 -2.07
N THR A 49 -7.13 -9.05 -1.78
CA THR A 49 -8.26 -8.14 -1.64
C THR A 49 -7.84 -6.70 -1.93
N SER A 50 -8.75 -5.90 -2.48
CA SER A 50 -8.57 -4.44 -2.61
C SER A 50 -9.12 -3.65 -1.42
N ASN A 51 -9.71 -4.33 -0.42
CA ASN A 51 -10.39 -3.69 0.70
C ASN A 51 -9.48 -3.64 1.95
N LEU A 52 -8.31 -3.01 1.81
CA LEU A 52 -7.31 -2.91 2.88
C LEU A 52 -7.35 -1.52 3.53
N VAL A 53 -7.32 -1.50 4.86
CA VAL A 53 -7.11 -0.29 5.68
C VAL A 53 -5.89 -0.51 6.55
N ALA A 54 -4.90 0.37 6.45
CA ALA A 54 -3.70 0.32 7.27
C ALA A 54 -3.65 1.51 8.22
N VAL A 55 -3.61 1.24 9.53
CA VAL A 55 -3.34 2.23 10.57
C VAL A 55 -1.87 2.14 10.93
N VAL A 56 -1.10 3.16 10.55
CA VAL A 56 0.36 3.16 10.68
C VAL A 56 0.76 3.91 11.95
N THR A 57 1.42 3.22 12.88
CA THR A 57 2.08 3.84 14.02
C THR A 57 3.38 4.46 13.54
N VAL A 58 3.48 5.78 13.65
CA VAL A 58 4.67 6.59 13.31
C VAL A 58 5.67 6.66 14.47
N CYS A 59 5.84 5.54 15.19
CA CYS A 59 6.79 5.45 16.29
C CYS A 59 8.15 5.04 15.75
N ASP A 60 8.97 6.05 15.49
CA ASP A 60 10.43 5.98 15.45
C ASP A 60 11.05 5.01 14.43
N ASP A 61 11.32 5.54 13.23
CA ASP A 61 12.58 5.28 12.53
C ASP A 61 13.76 5.68 13.46
N GLY A 62 14.02 4.94 14.54
CA GLY A 62 15.20 5.12 15.41
C GLY A 62 16.55 5.01 14.66
N GLY A 63 16.51 4.74 13.35
CA GLY A 63 17.60 4.84 12.38
C GLY A 63 17.68 6.19 11.66
N SER A 64 18.13 6.18 10.41
CA SER A 64 18.54 7.40 9.66
C SER A 64 17.45 8.46 9.48
N SER A 65 16.17 8.09 9.40
CA SER A 65 15.06 9.05 9.26
C SER A 65 14.64 9.73 10.57
N GLY A 66 14.87 9.11 11.73
CA GLY A 66 14.52 9.67 13.03
C GLY A 66 15.40 10.85 13.46
N ARG A 67 16.61 10.95 12.88
CA ARG A 67 17.46 12.15 13.04
C ARG A 67 16.88 13.37 12.33
N LEU A 68 16.21 13.19 11.18
CA LEU A 68 15.65 14.29 10.40
C LEU A 68 14.29 14.78 10.94
N SER A 69 13.50 13.91 11.58
CA SER A 69 12.20 14.27 12.15
C SER A 69 12.29 15.13 13.42
N LYS A 70 13.34 14.95 14.24
CA LYS A 70 13.55 15.76 15.45
C LYS A 70 13.87 17.22 15.16
N ASP A 71 14.49 17.52 14.02
CA ASP A 71 14.88 18.88 13.64
C ASP A 71 13.75 19.67 12.95
N LEU A 72 12.71 18.99 12.44
CA LEU A 72 11.66 19.61 11.62
C LEU A 72 10.24 19.57 12.24
N GLY A 73 10.04 18.91 13.40
CA GLY A 73 8.76 18.90 14.11
C GLY A 73 7.60 18.23 13.34
N VAL A 74 7.91 17.48 12.28
CA VAL A 74 6.95 16.78 11.42
C VAL A 74 7.02 15.28 11.65
N LEU A 75 5.87 14.60 11.51
CA LEU A 75 5.78 13.14 11.57
C LEU A 75 6.74 12.51 10.55
N PRO A 76 7.47 11.43 10.90
CA PRO A 76 8.46 10.83 10.01
C PRO A 76 7.78 10.36 8.72
N PRO A 77 8.11 10.95 7.55
CA PRO A 77 7.42 10.64 6.30
C PRO A 77 7.74 9.23 5.77
N GLY A 78 8.76 8.58 6.33
CA GLY A 78 9.26 7.27 5.90
C GLY A 78 8.23 6.15 6.01
N ASP A 79 7.55 6.04 7.15
CA ASP A 79 6.56 4.98 7.40
C ASP A 79 5.32 5.12 6.52
N ILE A 80 4.83 6.35 6.36
CA ILE A 80 3.69 6.66 5.48
C ILE A 80 4.03 6.31 4.03
N ARG A 81 5.22 6.74 3.56
CA ARG A 81 5.68 6.45 2.20
C ARG A 81 5.80 4.94 1.97
N ASN A 82 6.43 4.21 2.90
CA ASN A 82 6.64 2.77 2.75
C ASN A 82 5.30 2.02 2.71
N CYS A 83 4.31 2.43 3.48
CA CYS A 83 2.95 1.86 3.41
C CYS A 83 2.22 2.24 2.11
N LEU A 84 2.40 3.45 1.59
CA LEU A 84 1.77 3.89 0.34
C LEU A 84 2.34 3.17 -0.90
N VAL A 85 3.64 2.87 -0.89
CA VAL A 85 4.34 2.16 -1.98
C VAL A 85 4.14 0.64 -1.90
N ALA A 86 3.66 0.12 -0.76
CA ALA A 86 3.36 -1.30 -0.58
C ALA A 86 2.27 -1.81 -1.52
#